data_AF-K0TK46-F1
#
_entry.id   AF-K0TK46-F1
#
_cell.length_a   1.000
_cell.length_b   1.000
_cell.length_c   1.000
_cell.angle_alpha   90.00
_cell.angle_beta   90.00
_cell.angle_gamma   90.00
#
_symmetry.space_group_name_H-M   'P 1'
#
loop_
_entity.id
_entity.type
_entity.pdbx_description
1 polymer ?
#
loop_
_entity_poly.entity_id
_entity_poly.type
_entity_poly.pdbx_seq_one_letter_code
_entity_poly.pdbx_strand_id
1 'polypeptide(L)'
;MEPVGHDNGNPSQDEPENGSLTAASQRPPPQMPPGRIEQVGPDNDQLQQELPPRTTERQTPHPSDKASALALIKKRVSKADAAAIDQLGNQYFHGVHELARDVTRAIELWTEAAELGSVEAHFNLGVAFTVVTLALRITVGTANWRNLGVNEYNSGDNKLAIQHFMISAKMGCEDSLDDIKKMSMEGHATKAQYAEALRGYGDAVEEMKSHQREEAKQVGN
;
A
#
# COMPACT_ATOMS: atom_id res chain seq x y z
N MET A 1 9.16 -58.89 -39.51
CA MET A 1 10.58 -58.85 -39.91
C MET A 1 11.11 -57.47 -39.53
N GLU A 2 12.10 -57.46 -38.65
CA GLU A 2 12.84 -56.34 -38.03
C GLU A 2 13.71 -55.54 -39.04
N PRO A 3 14.21 -54.29 -38.74
CA PRO A 3 15.08 -54.01 -37.59
C PRO A 3 15.04 -52.65 -36.85
N VAL A 4 15.38 -52.76 -35.56
CA VAL A 4 16.26 -51.96 -34.69
C VAL A 4 16.91 -50.69 -35.27
N GLY A 5 16.76 -49.57 -34.56
CA GLY A 5 17.61 -48.39 -34.63
C GLY A 5 17.89 -47.82 -33.24
N HIS A 6 19.12 -48.04 -32.75
CA HIS A 6 19.74 -47.31 -31.64
C HIS A 6 20.28 -45.98 -32.18
N ASP A 7 20.11 -44.88 -31.44
CA ASP A 7 21.14 -43.83 -31.42
C ASP A 7 21.15 -43.11 -30.06
N ASN A 8 22.29 -43.26 -29.38
CA ASN A 8 22.66 -42.63 -28.12
C ASN A 8 23.61 -41.48 -28.46
N GLY A 9 23.15 -40.24 -28.38
CA GLY A 9 23.96 -39.05 -28.58
C GLY A 9 24.02 -38.15 -27.34
N ASN A 10 24.99 -38.39 -26.47
CA ASN A 10 25.60 -37.39 -25.58
C ASN A 10 27.11 -37.66 -25.63
N PRO A 11 27.99 -36.68 -25.90
CA PRO A 11 28.60 -35.95 -24.76
C PRO A 11 29.15 -34.53 -25.09
N SER A 12 29.20 -33.66 -24.08
CA SER A 12 30.21 -32.59 -23.86
C SER A 12 29.86 -31.98 -22.49
N GLN A 13 30.44 -32.37 -21.35
CA GLN A 13 31.82 -32.13 -20.88
C GLN A 13 32.37 -30.76 -21.28
N ASP A 14 32.31 -29.81 -20.35
CA ASP A 14 33.50 -29.09 -19.83
C ASP A 14 33.10 -28.10 -18.71
N GLU A 15 33.39 -28.50 -17.48
CA GLU A 15 33.78 -27.66 -16.33
C GLU A 15 35.29 -27.95 -16.11
N PRO A 16 36.06 -27.26 -15.26
CA PRO A 16 35.92 -25.95 -14.60
C PRO A 16 37.21 -25.08 -14.75
N GLU A 17 37.17 -23.76 -14.54
CA GLU A 17 38.39 -23.04 -14.09
C GLU A 17 38.08 -21.92 -13.10
N ASN A 18 38.75 -22.04 -11.95
CA ASN A 18 38.79 -21.14 -10.82
C ASN A 18 40.14 -20.40 -10.83
N GLY A 19 40.13 -19.09 -10.62
CA GLY A 19 41.32 -18.32 -10.22
C GLY A 19 41.70 -17.18 -11.16
N SER A 20 41.62 -15.94 -10.68
CA SER A 20 42.83 -15.23 -10.24
C SER A 20 42.51 -13.84 -9.71
N LEU A 21 43.10 -13.54 -8.56
CA LEU A 21 43.20 -12.25 -7.91
C LEU A 21 44.10 -11.33 -8.75
N THR A 22 43.65 -10.11 -9.04
CA THR A 22 44.56 -8.97 -9.25
C THR A 22 43.99 -7.70 -8.68
N ALA A 23 44.86 -7.04 -7.93
CA ALA A 23 44.65 -5.84 -7.14
C ALA A 23 44.84 -4.55 -7.96
N ALA A 24 44.69 -3.42 -7.26
CA ALA A 24 44.84 -2.02 -7.67
C ALA A 24 43.56 -1.42 -8.27
N SER A 25 43.05 -0.26 -7.84
CA SER A 25 43.74 0.88 -7.27
C SER A 25 42.74 1.73 -6.48
N GLN A 26 42.78 1.62 -5.16
CA GLN A 26 42.18 2.59 -4.26
C GLN A 26 43.15 3.78 -4.19
N ARG A 27 42.76 4.95 -4.71
CA ARG A 27 43.48 6.20 -4.45
C ARG A 27 43.07 6.73 -3.07
N PRO A 28 44.00 6.92 -2.11
CA PRO A 28 43.70 7.62 -0.88
C PRO A 28 43.58 9.14 -1.14
N PRO A 29 42.73 9.86 -0.38
CA PRO A 29 42.61 11.32 -0.49
C PRO A 29 43.89 12.03 0.03
N PRO A 30 44.20 13.23 -0.47
CA PRO A 30 45.43 13.95 -0.16
C PRO A 30 45.48 14.42 1.30
N GLN A 31 46.63 14.19 1.94
CA GLN A 31 46.94 14.69 3.28
C GLN A 31 47.37 16.17 3.21
N MET A 32 46.84 17.01 4.10
CA MET A 32 47.33 18.37 4.32
C MET A 32 48.54 18.37 5.27
N PRO A 33 49.53 19.26 5.08
CA PRO A 33 50.73 19.30 5.91
C PRO A 33 50.47 19.87 7.31
N PRO A 34 51.20 19.45 8.35
CA PRO A 34 51.07 20.00 9.69
C PRO A 34 51.97 21.24 9.85
N GLY A 35 51.42 22.30 10.43
CA GLY A 35 52.14 23.48 10.92
C GLY A 35 51.11 24.47 11.43
N ARG A 36 51.20 25.07 12.62
CA ARG A 36 52.28 25.29 13.57
C ARG A 36 51.63 25.47 14.95
N ILE A 37 52.20 24.85 15.98
CA ILE A 37 51.87 25.13 17.39
C ILE A 37 52.57 26.44 17.76
N GLU A 38 51.83 27.46 18.13
CA GLU A 38 52.34 28.52 19.01
C GLU A 38 51.55 28.45 20.33
N GLN A 39 52.27 28.10 21.38
CA GLN A 39 51.82 28.20 22.76
C GLN A 39 52.02 29.64 23.24
N VAL A 40 51.00 30.26 23.83
CA VAL A 40 51.12 31.27 24.90
C VAL A 40 49.88 31.16 25.80
N GLY A 41 50.07 30.88 27.09
CA GLY A 41 49.08 31.17 28.15
C GLY A 41 49.56 32.36 29.01
N PRO A 42 49.00 32.63 30.20
CA PRO A 42 47.63 32.44 30.71
C PRO A 42 46.94 33.79 31.07
N ASP A 43 45.74 33.72 31.67
CA ASP A 43 45.02 34.78 32.42
C ASP A 43 44.29 35.89 31.64
N ASN A 44 42.95 35.82 31.59
CA ASN A 44 42.10 36.86 32.17
C ASN A 44 40.66 36.38 32.37
N ASP A 45 40.12 36.70 33.54
CA ASP A 45 38.79 36.36 34.05
C ASP A 45 37.61 36.97 33.25
N GLN A 46 36.43 36.40 33.52
CA GLN A 46 35.07 36.96 33.37
C GLN A 46 34.32 36.65 32.06
N LEU A 47 33.46 35.63 32.08
CA LEU A 47 32.01 35.78 32.31
C LEU A 47 31.31 34.43 32.09
N GLN A 48 30.79 33.87 33.17
CA GLN A 48 29.84 32.75 33.15
C GLN A 48 28.52 33.20 32.51
N GLN A 49 28.08 32.50 31.48
CA GLN A 49 26.65 32.34 31.19
C GLN A 49 26.41 30.91 30.69
N GLU A 50 25.76 30.13 31.57
CA GLU A 50 25.35 28.76 31.32
C GLU A 50 24.25 28.69 30.25
N LEU A 51 24.38 27.78 29.26
CA LEU A 51 23.25 27.27 28.47
C LEU A 51 23.31 25.72 28.39
N PRO A 52 22.17 25.02 28.56
CA PRO A 52 22.11 23.58 28.87
C PRO A 52 22.27 22.66 27.64
N PRO A 53 22.48 21.34 27.85
CA PRO A 53 22.97 20.43 26.82
C PRO A 53 21.91 20.07 25.78
N ARG A 54 22.38 19.91 24.53
CA ARG A 54 21.63 19.35 23.41
C ARG A 54 21.17 17.92 23.73
N THR A 55 19.86 17.72 23.84
CA THR A 55 19.23 16.40 23.70
C THR A 55 18.50 16.32 22.36
N THR A 56 19.06 15.48 21.50
CA THR A 56 18.39 14.87 20.35
C THR A 56 17.25 13.99 20.90
N GLU A 57 16.04 14.53 20.98
CA GLU A 57 14.84 13.70 21.16
C GLU A 57 13.94 13.79 19.93
N ARG A 58 13.78 12.63 19.32
CA ARG A 58 12.89 12.30 18.23
C ARG A 58 11.46 12.74 18.63
N GLN A 59 11.00 13.89 18.13
CA GLN A 59 9.64 14.39 18.35
C GLN A 59 8.62 13.37 17.85
N THR A 60 8.07 12.59 18.76
CA THR A 60 6.73 12.04 18.60
C THR A 60 5.73 13.20 18.64
N PRO A 61 4.79 13.32 17.68
CA PRO A 61 3.80 14.38 17.72
C PRO A 61 2.97 14.23 18.99
N HIS A 62 2.98 15.25 19.85
CA HIS A 62 2.26 15.23 21.11
C HIS A 62 0.76 15.23 20.82
N PRO A 63 -0.09 14.47 21.56
CA PRO A 63 -1.54 14.46 21.34
C PRO A 63 -2.18 15.86 21.37
N SER A 64 -1.63 16.75 22.20
CA SER A 64 -1.98 18.18 22.24
C SER A 64 -1.84 18.89 20.89
N ASP A 65 -0.85 18.53 20.07
CA ASP A 65 -0.58 19.21 18.79
C ASP A 65 -1.64 18.81 17.74
N LYS A 66 -2.07 17.55 17.77
CA LYS A 66 -3.13 17.01 16.89
C LYS A 66 -4.50 17.60 17.20
N ALA A 67 -4.87 17.65 18.48
CA ALA A 67 -6.12 18.27 18.93
C ALA A 67 -6.13 19.79 18.65
N SER A 68 -4.98 20.44 18.80
CA SER A 68 -4.81 21.86 18.48
C SER A 68 -4.92 22.14 16.98
N ALA A 69 -4.35 21.27 16.13
CA ALA A 69 -4.44 21.38 14.67
C ALA A 69 -5.90 21.25 14.18
N LEU A 70 -6.66 20.29 14.70
CA LEU A 70 -8.08 20.13 14.36
C LEU A 70 -8.92 21.34 14.77
N ALA A 71 -8.65 21.92 15.95
CA ALA A 71 -9.35 23.12 16.42
C ALA A 71 -9.07 24.35 15.52
N LEU A 72 -7.83 24.51 15.04
CA LEU A 72 -7.45 25.58 14.12
C LEU A 72 -8.11 25.40 12.74
N ILE A 73 -8.16 24.17 12.24
CA ILE A 73 -8.85 23.85 10.97
C ILE A 73 -10.33 24.18 11.10
N LYS A 74 -11.02 23.73 12.17
CA LYS A 74 -12.43 24.04 12.41
C LYS A 74 -12.70 25.54 12.48
N LYS A 75 -11.80 26.33 13.08
CA LYS A 75 -11.91 27.81 13.13
C LYS A 75 -11.75 28.47 11.75
N ARG A 76 -10.96 27.89 10.85
CA ARG A 76 -10.84 28.38 9.47
C ARG A 76 -12.02 27.93 8.61
N VAL A 77 -12.52 26.71 8.82
CA VAL A 77 -13.76 26.20 8.22
C VAL A 77 -14.94 27.11 8.57
N SER A 78 -15.07 27.57 9.83
CA SER A 78 -16.13 28.52 10.22
C SER A 78 -16.02 29.89 9.52
N LYS A 79 -14.92 30.16 8.82
CA LYS A 79 -14.71 31.37 8.01
C LYS A 79 -14.82 31.10 6.50
N ALA A 80 -15.34 29.94 6.09
CA ALA A 80 -15.45 29.52 4.69
C ALA A 80 -14.10 29.52 3.95
N ASP A 81 -13.02 29.17 4.65
CA ASP A 81 -11.69 29.01 4.03
C ASP A 81 -11.64 27.69 3.24
N ALA A 82 -11.66 27.80 1.91
CA ALA A 82 -11.72 26.65 1.00
C ALA A 82 -10.57 25.64 1.22
N ALA A 83 -9.36 26.12 1.55
CA ALA A 83 -8.22 25.25 1.83
C ALA A 83 -8.40 24.52 3.17
N ALA A 84 -8.98 25.16 4.18
CA ALA A 84 -9.25 24.49 5.46
C ALA A 84 -10.38 23.45 5.35
N ILE A 85 -11.38 23.70 4.51
CA ILE A 85 -12.47 22.76 4.24
C ILE A 85 -11.92 21.54 3.48
N ASP A 86 -11.07 21.73 2.48
CA ASP A 86 -10.38 20.63 1.78
C ASP A 86 -9.56 19.77 2.75
N GLN A 87 -8.75 20.42 3.59
CA GLN A 87 -7.94 19.73 4.59
C GLN A 87 -8.79 18.93 5.59
N LEU A 88 -9.97 19.42 5.96
CA LEU A 88 -10.90 18.66 6.79
C LEU A 88 -11.48 17.46 6.03
N GLY A 89 -11.80 17.61 4.75
CA GLY A 89 -12.22 16.51 3.87
C GLY A 89 -11.18 15.39 3.81
N ASN A 90 -9.91 15.75 3.61
CA ASN A 90 -8.78 14.79 3.65
C ASN A 90 -8.70 14.05 4.98
N GLN A 91 -8.96 14.73 6.10
CA GLN A 91 -8.92 14.10 7.42
C GLN A 91 -10.02 13.04 7.59
N TYR A 92 -11.23 13.31 7.11
CA TYR A 92 -12.33 12.34 7.10
C TYR A 92 -12.07 11.19 6.12
N PHE A 93 -11.46 11.45 4.97
CA PHE A 93 -11.16 10.41 3.98
C PHE A 93 -10.11 9.39 4.46
N HIS A 94 -9.08 9.87 5.17
CA HIS A 94 -8.00 9.04 5.70
C HIS A 94 -8.26 8.52 7.13
N GLY A 95 -9.23 9.07 7.86
CA GLY A 95 -9.48 8.72 9.26
C GLY A 95 -8.33 9.10 10.20
N VAL A 96 -7.74 10.28 9.98
CA VAL A 96 -6.60 10.78 10.78
C VAL A 96 -7.08 11.73 11.89
N HIS A 97 -6.27 11.93 12.93
CA HIS A 97 -6.60 12.80 14.07
C HIS A 97 -7.83 12.36 14.87
N GLU A 98 -7.99 11.05 15.10
CA GLU A 98 -9.09 10.45 15.89
C GLU A 98 -10.47 10.62 15.25
N LEU A 99 -10.54 11.07 14.00
CA LEU A 99 -11.76 11.05 13.20
C LEU A 99 -11.95 9.65 12.60
N ALA A 100 -13.15 9.10 12.74
CA ALA A 100 -13.52 7.90 12.01
C ALA A 100 -13.49 8.21 10.50
N ARG A 101 -13.02 7.23 9.71
CA ARG A 101 -13.05 7.34 8.26
C ARG A 101 -14.50 7.47 7.78
N ASP A 102 -14.79 8.55 7.08
CA ASP A 102 -16.11 8.84 6.54
C ASP A 102 -15.97 9.47 5.14
N VAL A 103 -16.10 8.63 4.12
CA VAL A 103 -15.94 9.04 2.72
C VAL A 103 -17.08 9.94 2.28
N THR A 104 -18.30 9.74 2.80
CA THR A 104 -19.47 10.58 2.48
C THR A 104 -19.24 11.99 3.00
N ARG A 105 -18.80 12.12 4.26
CA ARG A 105 -18.50 13.42 4.85
C ARG A 105 -17.33 14.12 4.16
N ALA A 106 -16.32 13.37 3.71
CA ALA A 106 -15.22 13.92 2.91
C ALA A 106 -15.72 14.51 1.57
N ILE A 107 -16.61 13.80 0.87
CA ILE A 107 -17.22 14.27 -0.39
C ILE A 107 -18.03 15.55 -0.19
N GLU A 108 -18.81 15.65 0.88
CA GLU A 108 -19.56 16.87 1.22
C GLU A 108 -18.62 18.08 1.41
N LEU A 109 -17.55 17.89 2.20
CA LEU A 109 -16.58 18.94 2.48
C LEU A 109 -15.80 19.35 1.22
N TRP A 110 -15.36 18.39 0.40
CA TRP A 110 -14.69 18.74 -0.85
C TRP A 110 -15.64 19.41 -1.85
N THR A 111 -16.94 19.10 -1.82
CA THR A 111 -17.94 19.79 -2.64
C THR A 111 -18.08 21.26 -2.21
N GLU A 112 -18.15 21.53 -0.91
CA GLU A 112 -18.17 22.89 -0.36
C GLU A 112 -16.88 23.66 -0.71
N ALA A 113 -15.71 23.03 -0.55
CA ALA A 113 -14.43 23.64 -0.90
C ALA A 113 -14.31 23.92 -2.42
N ALA A 114 -14.84 23.03 -3.26
CA ALA A 114 -14.89 23.19 -4.70
C ALA A 114 -15.82 24.34 -5.13
N GLU A 115 -16.98 24.49 -4.49
CA GLU A 115 -17.90 25.62 -4.71
C GLU A 115 -17.25 26.98 -4.36
N LEU A 116 -16.35 26.99 -3.37
CA LEU A 116 -15.55 28.15 -3.00
C LEU A 116 -14.31 28.38 -3.90
N GLY A 117 -14.11 27.53 -4.92
CA GLY A 117 -13.06 27.67 -5.94
C GLY A 117 -11.77 26.89 -5.67
N SER A 118 -11.77 25.92 -4.74
CA SER A 118 -10.59 25.08 -4.52
C SER A 118 -10.41 24.06 -5.66
N VAL A 119 -9.30 24.19 -6.39
CA VAL A 119 -8.91 23.24 -7.45
C VAL A 119 -8.51 21.88 -6.85
N GLU A 120 -7.87 21.88 -5.69
CA GLU A 120 -7.48 20.66 -4.97
C GLU A 120 -8.71 19.84 -4.56
N ALA A 121 -9.79 20.51 -4.13
CA ALA A 121 -11.02 19.84 -3.77
C ALA A 121 -11.71 19.18 -4.98
N HIS A 122 -11.67 19.82 -6.15
CA HIS A 122 -12.15 19.20 -7.40
C HIS A 122 -11.35 17.94 -7.78
N PHE A 123 -10.03 17.96 -7.59
CA PHE A 123 -9.19 16.79 -7.80
C PHE A 123 -9.54 15.66 -6.83
N ASN A 124 -9.67 15.98 -5.54
CA ASN A 124 -10.01 15.02 -4.48
C ASN A 124 -11.39 14.37 -4.69
N LEU A 125 -12.37 15.13 -5.19
CA LEU A 125 -13.68 14.59 -5.60
C LEU A 125 -13.56 13.57 -6.75
N GLY A 126 -12.69 13.84 -7.73
CA GLY A 126 -12.44 12.92 -8.84
C GLY A 126 -11.87 11.57 -8.37
N VAL A 127 -10.90 11.62 -7.45
CA VAL A 127 -10.32 10.43 -6.82
C VAL A 127 -11.39 9.69 -6.01
N ALA A 128 -12.16 10.41 -5.18
CA ALA A 128 -13.21 9.83 -4.36
C ALA A 128 -14.28 9.11 -5.19
N PHE A 129 -14.75 9.74 -6.27
CA PHE A 129 -15.74 9.14 -7.15
C PHE A 129 -15.21 7.88 -7.85
N THR A 130 -13.94 7.89 -8.26
CA THR A 130 -13.29 6.73 -8.88
C THR A 130 -13.19 5.57 -7.89
N VAL A 131 -12.74 5.83 -6.66
CA VAL A 131 -12.64 4.83 -5.59
C VAL A 131 -14.01 4.25 -5.22
N VAL A 132 -15.03 5.11 -5.03
CA VAL A 132 -16.40 4.67 -4.71
C VAL A 132 -16.99 3.84 -5.85
N THR A 133 -16.81 4.28 -7.10
CA THR A 133 -17.31 3.57 -8.28
C THR A 133 -16.63 2.20 -8.44
N LEU A 134 -15.31 2.14 -8.26
CA LEU A 134 -14.55 0.90 -8.30
C LEU A 134 -14.98 -0.06 -7.18
N ALA A 135 -15.09 0.45 -5.95
CA ALA A 135 -15.57 -0.33 -4.81
C ALA A 135 -16.96 -0.91 -5.09
N LEU A 136 -17.91 -0.08 -5.57
CA LEU A 136 -19.26 -0.52 -5.91
C LEU A 136 -19.25 -1.59 -7.01
N ARG A 137 -18.43 -1.41 -8.05
CA ARG A 137 -18.29 -2.39 -9.13
C ARG A 137 -17.77 -3.73 -8.62
N ILE A 138 -16.78 -3.72 -7.74
CA ILE A 138 -16.22 -4.92 -7.13
C ILE A 138 -17.27 -5.60 -6.24
N THR A 139 -17.94 -4.86 -5.36
CA THR A 139 -18.93 -5.41 -4.42
C THR A 139 -20.16 -5.97 -5.12
N VAL A 140 -20.70 -5.24 -6.11
CA VAL A 140 -21.87 -5.69 -6.87
C VAL A 140 -21.50 -6.88 -7.77
N GLY A 141 -20.33 -6.84 -8.41
CA GLY A 141 -19.83 -7.93 -9.24
C GLY A 141 -19.62 -9.22 -8.44
N THR A 142 -18.91 -9.14 -7.31
CA THR A 142 -18.68 -10.29 -6.41
C THR A 142 -19.98 -10.89 -5.89
N ALA A 143 -20.93 -10.06 -5.46
CA ALA A 143 -22.23 -10.50 -4.97
C ALA A 143 -23.06 -11.20 -6.06
N ASN A 144 -23.07 -10.65 -7.28
CA ASN A 144 -23.79 -11.25 -8.41
C ASN A 144 -23.25 -12.64 -8.76
N TRP A 145 -21.93 -12.78 -8.90
CA TRP A 145 -21.30 -14.08 -9.20
C TRP A 145 -21.52 -15.08 -8.07
N ARG A 146 -21.44 -14.65 -6.82
CA ARG A 146 -21.72 -15.52 -5.68
C ARG A 146 -23.16 -16.02 -5.69
N ASN A 147 -24.13 -15.12 -5.85
CA ASN A 147 -25.55 -15.49 -5.87
C ASN A 147 -25.86 -16.48 -7.01
N LEU A 148 -25.21 -16.30 -8.17
CA LEU A 148 -25.34 -17.23 -9.28
C LEU A 148 -24.80 -18.63 -8.91
N GLY A 149 -23.63 -18.70 -8.27
CA GLY A 149 -23.08 -19.97 -7.79
C GLY A 149 -23.97 -20.66 -6.76
N VAL A 150 -24.57 -19.92 -5.82
CA VAL A 150 -25.52 -20.46 -4.84
C VAL A 150 -26.76 -21.05 -5.53
N ASN A 151 -27.31 -20.34 -6.52
CA ASN A 151 -28.49 -20.79 -7.25
C ASN A 151 -28.22 -22.09 -8.02
N GLU A 152 -27.05 -22.22 -8.64
CA GLU A 152 -26.66 -23.41 -9.39
C GLU A 152 -26.34 -24.60 -8.48
N TYR A 153 -25.69 -24.35 -7.34
CA TYR A 153 -25.46 -25.37 -6.32
C TYR A 153 -26.79 -25.95 -5.82
N ASN A 154 -27.75 -25.08 -5.51
CA ASN A 154 -29.10 -25.49 -5.09
C ASN A 154 -29.86 -26.24 -6.20
N SER A 155 -29.56 -25.96 -7.47
CA SER A 155 -30.14 -26.64 -8.64
C SER A 155 -29.46 -27.98 -8.95
N GLY A 156 -28.33 -28.29 -8.30
CA GLY A 156 -27.54 -29.51 -8.51
C GLY A 156 -26.42 -29.37 -9.54
N ASP A 157 -26.26 -28.20 -10.16
CA ASP A 157 -25.26 -27.92 -11.20
C ASP A 157 -23.90 -27.55 -10.60
N ASN A 158 -23.32 -28.50 -9.85
CA ASN A 158 -22.09 -28.30 -9.08
C ASN A 158 -20.89 -27.78 -9.90
N LYS A 159 -20.78 -28.16 -11.17
CA LYS A 159 -19.68 -27.70 -12.04
C LYS A 159 -19.79 -26.21 -12.38
N LEU A 160 -21.01 -25.71 -12.53
CA LEU A 160 -21.27 -24.31 -12.86
C LEU A 160 -21.13 -23.47 -11.58
N ALA A 161 -21.67 -23.99 -10.47
CA ALA A 161 -21.53 -23.38 -9.15
C ALA A 161 -20.07 -23.11 -8.77
N ILE A 162 -19.19 -24.12 -8.95
CA ILE A 162 -17.74 -23.96 -8.69
C ILE A 162 -17.14 -22.86 -9.57
N GLN A 163 -17.52 -22.76 -10.85
CA GLN A 163 -16.98 -21.72 -11.74
C GLN A 163 -17.38 -20.33 -11.26
N HIS A 164 -18.65 -20.12 -10.91
CA HIS A 164 -19.10 -18.82 -10.43
C HIS A 164 -18.53 -18.45 -9.05
N PHE A 165 -18.40 -19.42 -8.14
CA PHE A 165 -17.68 -19.21 -6.90
C PHE A 165 -16.19 -18.89 -7.13
N MET A 166 -15.53 -19.55 -8.09
CA MET A 166 -14.13 -19.27 -8.41
C MET A 166 -13.94 -17.85 -8.95
N ILE A 167 -14.85 -17.36 -9.80
CA ILE A 167 -14.82 -15.98 -10.29
C ILE A 167 -15.00 -15.00 -9.12
N SER A 168 -15.99 -15.24 -8.26
CA SER A 168 -16.25 -14.40 -7.08
C SER A 168 -15.06 -14.39 -6.10
N ALA A 169 -14.43 -15.55 -5.86
CA ALA A 169 -13.24 -15.67 -5.02
C ALA A 169 -12.04 -14.93 -5.62
N LYS A 170 -11.83 -15.03 -6.94
CA LYS A 170 -10.80 -14.26 -7.69
C LYS A 170 -11.05 -12.75 -7.72
N MET A 171 -12.23 -12.31 -7.30
CA MET A 171 -12.54 -10.89 -7.10
C MET A 171 -12.45 -10.47 -5.62
N GLY A 172 -11.98 -11.36 -4.72
CA GLY A 172 -11.78 -11.06 -3.30
C GLY A 172 -12.94 -11.43 -2.38
N CYS A 173 -13.90 -12.27 -2.80
CA CYS A 173 -14.98 -12.74 -1.92
C CYS A 173 -14.54 -13.94 -1.08
N GLU A 174 -14.38 -13.74 0.23
CA GLU A 174 -13.99 -14.80 1.19
C GLU A 174 -15.06 -15.89 1.31
N ASP A 175 -16.32 -15.50 1.39
CA ASP A 175 -17.41 -16.47 1.54
C ASP A 175 -17.48 -17.47 0.37
N SER A 176 -17.17 -17.03 -0.85
CA SER A 176 -17.09 -17.90 -2.02
C SER A 176 -15.95 -18.93 -1.90
N LEU A 177 -14.86 -18.62 -1.18
CA LEU A 177 -13.82 -19.61 -0.86
C LEU A 177 -14.32 -20.68 0.11
N ASP A 178 -15.10 -20.27 1.11
CA ASP A 178 -15.70 -21.21 2.07
C ASP A 178 -16.72 -22.11 1.39
N ASP A 179 -17.50 -21.59 0.44
CA ASP A 179 -18.40 -22.37 -0.40
C ASP A 179 -17.62 -23.41 -1.24
N ILE A 180 -16.53 -23.01 -1.91
CA ILE A 180 -15.67 -23.95 -2.66
C ILE A 180 -15.03 -25.00 -1.74
N LYS A 181 -14.60 -24.60 -0.54
CA LYS A 181 -14.03 -25.52 0.47
C LYS A 181 -15.06 -26.56 0.89
N LYS A 182 -16.30 -26.13 1.15
CA LYS A 182 -17.43 -27.01 1.48
C LYS A 182 -17.70 -27.99 0.34
N MET A 183 -17.81 -27.51 -0.89
CA MET A 183 -17.97 -28.36 -2.07
C MET A 183 -16.82 -29.35 -2.24
N SER A 184 -15.60 -29.00 -1.81
CA SER A 184 -14.46 -29.93 -1.84
C SER A 184 -14.56 -31.03 -0.79
N MET A 185 -15.06 -30.70 0.41
CA MET A 185 -15.33 -31.69 1.46
C MET A 185 -16.45 -32.65 1.08
N GLU A 186 -17.46 -32.16 0.35
CA GLU A 186 -18.57 -32.97 -0.19
C GLU A 186 -18.19 -33.81 -1.42
N GLY A 187 -16.98 -33.61 -1.97
CA GLY A 187 -16.49 -34.33 -3.14
C GLY A 187 -16.97 -33.79 -4.48
N HIS A 188 -17.69 -32.66 -4.49
CA HIS A 188 -18.13 -31.96 -5.70
C HIS A 188 -17.02 -31.12 -6.35
N ALA A 189 -16.08 -30.62 -5.54
CA ALA A 189 -14.92 -29.86 -5.99
C ALA A 189 -13.60 -30.60 -5.70
N THR A 190 -12.62 -30.42 -6.58
CA THR A 190 -11.27 -30.96 -6.38
C THR A 190 -10.46 -30.07 -5.43
N LYS A 191 -9.52 -30.68 -4.70
CA LYS A 191 -8.56 -29.93 -3.87
C LYS A 191 -7.73 -28.93 -4.68
N ALA A 192 -7.49 -29.22 -5.96
CA ALA A 192 -6.80 -28.33 -6.88
C ALA A 192 -7.61 -27.05 -7.15
N GLN A 193 -8.92 -27.16 -7.36
CA GLN A 193 -9.81 -25.99 -7.54
C GLN A 193 -9.85 -25.11 -6.29
N TYR A 194 -9.88 -25.71 -5.11
CA TYR A 194 -9.79 -24.93 -3.86
C TYR A 194 -8.44 -24.20 -3.73
N ALA A 195 -7.33 -24.87 -4.03
CA ALA A 195 -6.01 -24.23 -4.01
C ALA A 195 -5.86 -23.12 -5.07
N GLU A 196 -6.48 -23.28 -6.23
CA GLU A 196 -6.52 -22.23 -7.27
C GLU A 196 -7.35 -21.03 -6.80
N ALA A 197 -8.52 -21.26 -6.22
CA ALA A 197 -9.37 -20.19 -5.70
C ALA A 197 -8.66 -19.40 -4.59
N LEU A 198 -7.98 -20.10 -3.67
CA LEU A 198 -7.21 -19.47 -2.60
C LEU A 198 -6.08 -18.58 -3.14
N ARG A 199 -5.38 -19.04 -4.18
CA ARG A 199 -4.34 -18.25 -4.85
C ARG A 199 -4.92 -17.00 -5.49
N GLY A 200 -5.99 -17.16 -6.28
CA GLY A 200 -6.63 -16.04 -6.96
C GLY A 200 -7.23 -14.99 -6.00
N TYR A 201 -7.74 -15.44 -4.85
CA TYR A 201 -8.15 -14.53 -3.78
C TYR A 201 -6.95 -13.76 -3.19
N GLY A 202 -5.83 -14.46 -2.94
CA GLY A 202 -4.58 -13.82 -2.51
C GLY A 202 -4.09 -12.77 -3.50
N ASP A 203 -4.09 -13.11 -4.79
CA ASP A 203 -3.71 -12.19 -5.87
C ASP A 203 -4.61 -10.94 -5.89
N ALA A 204 -5.93 -11.11 -5.76
CA ALA A 204 -6.89 -10.01 -5.72
C ALA A 204 -6.70 -9.07 -4.53
N VAL A 205 -6.43 -9.64 -3.34
CA VAL A 205 -6.16 -8.87 -2.12
C VAL A 205 -4.86 -8.07 -2.25
N GLU A 206 -3.82 -8.66 -2.82
CA GLU A 206 -2.55 -7.96 -3.05
C GLU A 206 -2.65 -6.88 -4.13
N GLU A 207 -3.41 -7.12 -5.20
CA GLU A 207 -3.67 -6.12 -6.24
C GLU A 207 -4.40 -4.89 -5.69
N MET A 208 -5.43 -5.09 -4.85
CA MET A 208 -6.13 -3.98 -4.19
C MET A 208 -5.20 -3.15 -3.28
N LYS A 209 -4.31 -3.81 -2.53
CA LYS A 209 -3.31 -3.10 -1.69
C LYS A 209 -2.29 -2.34 -2.53
N SER A 210 -1.88 -2.90 -3.67
CA SER A 210 -0.98 -2.23 -4.60
C SER A 210 -1.63 -1.01 -5.23
N HIS A 211 -2.90 -1.10 -5.63
CA HIS A 211 -3.64 0.03 -6.21
C HIS A 211 -3.76 1.17 -5.21
N GLN A 212 -4.17 0.88 -3.97
CA GLN A 212 -4.22 1.88 -2.89
C GLN A 212 -2.85 2.52 -2.62
N ARG A 213 -1.76 1.75 -2.74
CA ARG A 213 -0.38 2.27 -2.56
C ARG A 213 0.02 3.21 -3.68
N GLU A 214 -0.29 2.89 -4.94
CA GLU A 214 0.03 3.75 -6.09
C GLU A 214 -0.84 5.01 -6.12
N GLU A 215 -2.14 4.90 -5.79
CA GLU A 215 -3.03 6.05 -5.61
C GLU A 215 -2.52 6.99 -4.50
N ALA A 216 -2.07 6.45 -3.35
CA ALA A 216 -1.53 7.26 -2.26
C ALA A 216 -0.26 8.04 -2.65
N LYS A 217 0.57 7.50 -3.56
CA LYS A 217 1.73 8.23 -4.10
C LYS A 217 1.33 9.35 -5.05
N GLN A 218 0.23 9.20 -5.79
CA GLN A 218 -0.28 10.24 -6.68
C GLN A 218 -0.95 11.39 -5.94
N VAL A 219 -1.58 11.13 -4.80
CA VAL A 219 -2.24 12.18 -3.98
C VAL A 219 -1.25 12.93 -3.08
N GLY A 220 -0.10 12.33 -2.76
CA GLY A 220 0.90 12.90 -1.84
C GLY A 220 1.93 13.86 -2.47
N ASN A 221 1.75 14.32 -3.71
CA ASN A 221 2.74 15.09 -4.47
C ASN A 221 2.22 16.45 -4.94
#